data_AF-A0A537CAD0-F1
#
_entry.id   AF-A0A537CAD0-F1
#
_cell.length_a   1.000
_cell.length_b   1.000
_cell.length_c   1.000
_cell.angle_alpha   90.00
_cell.angle_beta   90.00
_cell.angle_gamma   90.00
#
_symmetry.space_group_name_H-M   'P 1'
#
loop_
_entity.id
_entity.type
_entity.pdbx_description
1 polymer ?
#
loop_
_entity_poly.entity_id
_entity_poly.type
_entity_poly.pdbx_seq_one_letter_code
_entity_poly.pdbx_strand_id
1 'polypeptide(L)' 'MPLPLQDVERELTHTRRVRFEGYKRADGLWDIEAHLSDVKNHDYHLKTGVRRA' A
#
# COMPACT_ATOMS: atom_id res chain seq x y z
N MET A 1 2.02 25.39 1.94
CA MET A 1 0.83 25.48 1.07
C MET A 1 -0.09 24.30 1.41
N PRO A 2 -1.37 24.50 1.77
CA PRO A 2 -2.31 23.40 1.88
C PRO A 2 -2.62 22.83 0.48
N LEU A 3 -2.92 21.53 0.41
CA LEU A 3 -3.46 20.94 -0.81
C LEU A 3 -4.84 21.58 -1.12
N PRO A 4 -5.22 21.70 -2.41
CA PRO A 4 -6.53 22.21 -2.79
C PRO A 4 -7.65 21.36 -2.18
N LEU A 5 -8.76 22.02 -1.83
CA LEU A 5 -9.96 21.33 -1.39
C LEU A 5 -10.49 20.43 -2.53
N GLN A 6 -10.91 19.23 -2.18
CA GLN A 6 -11.54 18.30 -3.12
C GLN A 6 -13.04 18.60 -3.15
N ASP A 7 -13.56 19.02 -4.31
CA ASP A 7 -14.99 19.31 -4.51
C ASP A 7 -15.83 18.06 -4.83
N VAL A 8 -15.21 16.87 -4.77
CA VAL A 8 -15.81 15.59 -5.16
C VAL A 8 -15.88 14.67 -3.95
N GLU A 9 -16.99 13.93 -3.82
CA GLU A 9 -17.18 12.93 -2.78
C GLU A 9 -16.13 11.81 -2.90
N ARG A 10 -15.65 11.30 -1.75
CA ARG A 10 -14.58 10.30 -1.68
C ARG A 10 -15.03 9.11 -0.85
N GLU A 11 -14.83 7.92 -1.40
CA GLU A 11 -15.04 6.66 -0.69
C GLU A 11 -13.69 5.98 -0.41
N LEU A 12 -13.46 5.54 0.83
CA LEU A 12 -12.29 4.73 1.17
C LEU A 12 -12.51 3.30 0.68
N THR A 13 -11.66 2.83 -0.25
CA THR A 13 -11.75 1.46 -0.79
C THR A 13 -10.65 0.54 -0.27
N HIS A 14 -9.48 1.08 0.08
CA HIS A 14 -8.39 0.33 0.69
C HIS A 14 -7.42 1.23 1.46
N THR A 15 -6.71 0.63 2.41
CA THR A 15 -5.57 1.24 3.09
C THR A 15 -4.32 0.46 2.73
N ARG A 16 -3.35 1.13 2.10
CA ARG A 16 -2.04 0.56 1.78
C ARG A 16 -0.95 1.19 2.62
N ARG A 17 -0.09 0.35 3.19
CA ARG A 17 1.15 0.76 3.85
C ARG A 17 2.31 0.05 3.20
N VAL A 18 3.31 0.81 2.75
CA VAL A 18 4.55 0.27 2.22
C VAL A 18 5.68 0.64 3.17
N ARG A 19 6.46 -0.35 3.59
CA ARG A 19 7.71 -0.19 4.33
C ARG A 19 8.85 -0.58 3.41
N PHE A 20 9.88 0.25 3.36
CA PHE A 20 11.12 -0.05 2.65
C PHE A 20 12.27 -0.06 3.66
N GLU A 21 13.17 -1.03 3.52
CA GLU A 21 14.40 -1.13 4.28
C GLU A 21 15.57 -1.16 3.30
N GLY A 22 16.48 -0.18 3.43
CA GLY A 22 17.64 -0.05 2.56
C GLY A 22 18.91 -0.51 3.28
N TYR A 23 19.65 -1.41 2.65
CA TYR A 23 20.88 -1.99 3.20
C TYR A 23 22.05 -1.61 2.31
N LYS A 24 22.99 -0.83 2.87
CA LYS A 24 24.26 -0.56 2.19
C LYS A 24 25.14 -1.79 2.27
N ARG A 25 25.60 -2.27 1.13
CA ARG A 25 26.47 -3.45 1.03
C ARG A 25 27.94 -3.08 1.09
N ALA A 26 28.77 -4.09 1.37
CA ALA A 26 30.22 -3.95 1.41
C ALA A 26 30.86 -3.64 0.05
N ASP A 27 30.21 -4.04 -1.05
CA ASP A 27 30.64 -3.73 -2.42
C ASP A 27 30.25 -2.32 -2.89
N GLY A 28 29.67 -1.51 -2.00
CA GLY A 28 29.26 -0.14 -2.30
C GLY A 28 27.88 -0.03 -2.98
N LEU A 29 27.20 -1.15 -3.22
CA LEU A 29 25.84 -1.19 -3.75
C LEU A 29 24.80 -1.12 -2.61
N TRP A 30 23.52 -1.13 -2.99
CA TRP A 30 22.38 -1.11 -2.08
C TRP A 30 21.42 -2.25 -2.39
N ASP A 31 21.00 -2.97 -1.37
CA ASP A 31 19.80 -3.80 -1.43
C ASP A 31 18.63 -3.01 -0.84
N ILE A 32 17.43 -3.28 -1.36
CA ILE A 32 16.19 -2.70 -0.84
C ILE A 32 15.17 -3.82 -0.68
N GLU A 33 14.65 -3.95 0.53
CA GLU A 33 13.54 -4.85 0.84
C GLU A 33 12.26 -4.03 1.03
N ALA A 34 11.14 -4.56 0.54
CA ALA A 34 9.86 -3.87 0.58
C ALA A 34 8.73 -4.77 1.08
N HIS A 35 7.96 -4.26 2.04
CA HIS A 35 6.75 -4.90 2.53
C HIS A 35 5.52 -4.02 2.25
N LEU A 36 4.55 -4.58 1.55
CA LEU A 36 3.25 -3.97 1.31
C LEU A 36 2.17 -4.67 2.15
N SER A 37 1.46 -3.89 2.97
CA SER A 37 0.18 -4.28 3.54
C SER A 37 -0.95 -3.59 2.78
N ASP A 38 -1.86 -4.36 2.19
CA ASP A 38 -3.06 -3.87 1.50
C ASP A 38 -4.31 -4.39 2.22
N VAL A 39 -5.05 -3.50 2.89
CA VAL A 39 -6.26 -3.81 3.65
C VAL A 39 -7.46 -3.21 2.93
N LYS A 40 -8.42 -4.06 2.55
CA LYS A 40 -9.68 -3.64 1.94
C LYS A 40 -10.78 -3.68 2.99
N ASN A 41 -11.66 -2.70 2.99
CA ASN A 41 -12.82 -2.61 3.89
C ASN A 41 -14.08 -3.25 3.29
N HIS A 42 -13.93 -4.01 2.21
CA HIS A 42 -14.99 -4.67 1.49
C HIS A 42 -14.56 -6.07 1.08
N ASP A 43 -15.54 -6.93 0.82
CA ASP A 43 -15.30 -8.27 0.32
C ASP A 43 -14.55 -8.23 -1.01
N TYR A 44 -13.46 -8.97 -1.08
CA TYR A 44 -12.60 -8.99 -2.26
C TYR A 44 -12.70 -10.32 -2.98
N HIS A 45 -13.15 -10.27 -4.24
CA HIS A 45 -13.29 -11.44 -5.08
C HIS A 45 -11.93 -11.85 -5.66
N LEU A 46 -11.46 -13.02 -5.23
CA LEU A 46 -10.27 -13.69 -5.77
C LEU A 46 -10.68 -14.83 -6.70
N LYS A 47 -9.75 -15.30 -7.53
CA LYS A 47 -9.97 -16.53 -8.33
C LYS A 47 -10.28 -17.76 -7.47
N THR A 48 -9.82 -17.76 -6.22
CA THR A 48 -10.00 -18.84 -5.25
C THR A 48 -11.26 -18.67 -4.37
N GLY A 49 -12.05 -17.62 -4.58
CA GLY A 49 -13.25 -17.33 -3.78
C GLY A 49 -13.27 -15.92 -3.21
N VAL A 50 -14.19 -15.66 -2.29
CA VAL A 50 -14.37 -14.33 -1.69
C VAL A 50 -13.57 -14.22 -0.39
N ARG A 51 -12.67 -13.23 -0.31
CA ARG A 51 -12.02 -12.83 0.94
C ARG A 51 -12.88 -11.78 1.63
N ARG A 52 -13.42 -12.12 2.79
CA ARG A 52 -14.23 -11.21 3.60
C ARG A 52 -13.36 -10.13 4.23
N ALA A 53 -13.94 -8.94 4.40
CA ALA A 53 -13.33 -7.84 5.16
C ALA A 53 -13.29 -8.14 6.66
#